data_AF-A0A0C3NJ75-F1
#
_entry.id   AF-A0A0C3NJ75-F1
#
_cell.length_a   1.000
_cell.length_b   1.000
_cell.length_c   1.000
_cell.angle_alpha   90.00
_cell.angle_beta   90.00
_cell.angle_gamma   90.00
#
_symmetry.space_group_name_H-M   'P 1'
#
loop_
_entity.id
_entity.type
_entity.pdbx_description
1 polymer ?
#
loop_
_entity_poly.entity_id
_entity_poly.type
_entity_poly.pdbx_seq_one_letter_code
_entity_poly.pdbx_strand_id
1 'polypeptide(L)'
;MTSHCNGSYAQCAARFTSVGGRGMAPSSKPRSACRPPKHTSHYRCEWIKEDGTRCNTSITYDCARHLGTAHGIRQKGRSLRVLCCWCSPPKPIRRSGVLRHVREVHLKCPRSS
;
A
#
# COMPACT_ATOMS: atom_id res chain seq x y z
N MET A 1 -15.89 -22.13 -23.45
CA MET A 1 -16.50 -22.14 -22.09
C MET A 1 -16.00 -23.43 -21.44
N THR A 2 -15.01 -23.46 -20.55
CA THR A 2 -14.92 -22.82 -19.23
C THR A 2 -13.44 -22.73 -18.82
N SER A 3 -12.95 -21.53 -18.52
CA SER A 3 -11.65 -21.35 -17.83
C SER A 3 -11.86 -21.62 -16.34
N HIS A 4 -11.39 -22.76 -15.86
CA HIS A 4 -11.24 -22.99 -14.43
C HIS A 4 -9.94 -22.34 -13.95
N CYS A 5 -10.03 -21.16 -13.33
CA CYS A 5 -8.94 -20.60 -12.53
C CYS A 5 -9.08 -21.14 -11.11
N ASN A 6 -8.49 -22.31 -10.85
CA ASN A 6 -8.23 -22.81 -9.51
C ASN A 6 -6.94 -22.13 -8.99
N GLY A 7 -7.04 -21.38 -7.89
CA GLY A 7 -5.90 -20.65 -7.35
C GLY A 7 -6.20 -19.93 -6.05
N SER A 8 -6.58 -20.70 -5.02
CA SER A 8 -6.40 -20.46 -3.58
C SER A 8 -6.12 -19.01 -3.12
N TYR A 9 -7.19 -18.24 -2.85
CA TYR A 9 -7.12 -16.93 -2.17
C TYR A 9 -7.29 -17.05 -0.64
N ALA A 10 -6.95 -18.21 -0.07
CA ALA A 10 -7.15 -18.49 1.35
C ALA A 10 -5.82 -18.41 2.13
N GLN A 11 -5.42 -17.19 2.53
CA GLN A 11 -4.89 -16.92 3.87
C GLN A 11 -4.44 -15.47 4.00
N CYS A 12 -5.32 -14.63 4.56
CA CYS A 12 -4.91 -13.45 5.31
C CYS A 12 -5.36 -13.62 6.76
N ALA A 13 -4.83 -14.64 7.43
CA ALA A 13 -4.84 -14.72 8.89
C ALA A 13 -3.50 -14.13 9.37
N ALA A 14 -3.56 -13.15 10.28
CA ALA A 14 -2.40 -12.48 10.84
C ALA A 14 -1.42 -13.50 11.48
N ARG A 15 -0.38 -13.87 10.74
CA ARG A 15 0.73 -14.68 11.26
C ARG A 15 2.00 -13.83 11.22
N PHE A 16 2.45 -13.47 12.42
CA PHE A 16 3.64 -12.67 12.67
C PHE A 16 4.87 -13.56 12.51
N THR A 17 5.74 -13.26 11.54
CA THR A 17 7.08 -13.87 11.49
C THR A 17 8.15 -12.81 11.23
N SER A 18 9.24 -12.99 11.97
CA SER A 18 10.37 -12.08 12.08
C SER A 18 11.55 -12.67 11.31
N VAL A 19 12.00 -12.03 10.22
CA VAL A 19 13.38 -12.17 9.71
C VAL A 19 13.86 -10.87 9.04
N GLY A 20 15.10 -10.48 9.33
CA GLY A 20 15.88 -9.45 8.63
C GLY A 20 16.47 -9.99 7.31
N GLY A 21 17.19 -9.25 6.47
CA GLY A 21 17.66 -7.87 6.48
C GLY A 21 18.23 -7.48 5.10
N ARG A 22 18.45 -6.17 4.94
CA ARG A 22 19.44 -5.38 4.15
C ARG A 22 19.94 -5.82 2.75
N GLY A 23 19.81 -4.88 1.78
CA GLY A 23 20.64 -4.73 0.58
C GLY A 23 19.99 -3.80 -0.48
N MET A 24 20.55 -2.62 -0.76
CA MET A 24 20.11 -1.71 -1.84
C MET A 24 21.35 -1.09 -2.52
N ALA A 25 21.44 -1.20 -3.85
CA ALA A 25 22.30 -0.41 -4.73
C ALA A 25 21.44 0.64 -5.49
N PRO A 26 21.99 1.80 -5.90
CA PRO A 26 21.22 2.83 -6.59
C PRO A 26 21.29 2.68 -8.12
N SER A 27 20.14 2.64 -8.78
CA SER A 27 20.04 2.81 -10.24
C SER A 27 19.32 4.11 -10.58
N SER A 28 20.07 5.03 -11.18
CA SER A 28 19.65 6.31 -11.72
C SER A 28 18.63 6.14 -12.85
N LYS A 29 17.43 6.69 -12.68
CA LYS A 29 16.43 6.85 -13.75
C LYS A 29 16.07 8.34 -13.90
N PRO A 30 15.77 8.81 -15.11
CA PRO A 30 15.49 10.22 -15.38
C PRO A 30 14.25 10.69 -14.62
N ARG A 31 14.35 11.88 -13.99
CA ARG A 31 13.25 12.54 -13.30
C ARG A 31 12.19 12.95 -14.32
N SER A 32 11.20 12.08 -14.54
CA SER A 32 9.90 12.54 -15.02
C SER A 32 9.38 13.57 -14.02
N ALA A 33 9.36 14.83 -14.43
CA ALA A 33 8.76 15.92 -13.67
C ALA A 33 7.25 15.68 -13.59
N CYS A 34 6.84 14.86 -12.63
CA CYS A 34 5.44 14.79 -12.22
C CYS A 34 5.07 16.17 -11.69
N ARG A 35 4.28 16.90 -12.48
CA ARG A 35 3.51 18.08 -12.03
C ARG A 35 2.91 17.74 -10.66
N PRO A 36 3.05 18.60 -9.62
CA PRO A 36 2.49 18.30 -8.32
C PRO A 36 1.01 17.95 -8.53
N PRO A 37 0.56 16.75 -8.09
CA PRO A 37 -0.84 16.38 -8.22
C PRO A 37 -1.65 17.49 -7.58
N LYS A 38 -2.61 18.07 -8.32
CA LYS A 38 -3.63 18.87 -7.66
C LYS A 38 -4.19 17.99 -6.54
N HIS A 39 -4.23 18.51 -5.32
CA HIS A 39 -4.70 17.77 -4.13
C HIS A 39 -6.12 17.19 -4.28
N THR A 40 -6.78 17.47 -5.41
CA THR A 40 -8.11 17.05 -5.84
C THR A 40 -8.13 15.79 -6.72
N SER A 41 -7.00 15.20 -7.09
CA SER A 41 -7.02 13.93 -7.84
C SER A 41 -7.57 12.81 -6.98
N HIS A 42 -8.62 12.14 -7.47
CA HIS A 42 -9.24 10.99 -6.82
C HIS A 42 -8.65 9.68 -7.37
N TYR A 43 -8.21 8.82 -6.47
CA TYR A 43 -7.68 7.49 -6.74
C TYR A 43 -8.60 6.44 -6.11
N ARG A 44 -8.67 5.24 -6.68
CA ARG A 44 -9.38 4.13 -6.06
C ARG A 44 -8.45 3.38 -5.12
N CYS A 45 -8.84 3.24 -3.87
CA CYS A 45 -8.14 2.37 -2.94
C CYS A 45 -8.33 0.91 -3.35
N GLU A 46 -7.30 0.21 -3.80
CA GLU A 46 -7.41 -1.22 -4.17
C GLU A 46 -6.84 -2.14 -3.08
N TRP A 47 -6.81 -1.65 -1.84
CA TRP A 47 -6.45 -2.46 -0.69
C TRP A 47 -7.38 -3.68 -0.59
N ILE A 48 -6.79 -4.87 -0.46
CA ILE A 48 -7.51 -6.12 -0.26
C ILE A 48 -7.91 -6.25 1.23
N LYS A 49 -9.22 -6.34 1.46
CA LYS A 49 -9.83 -6.52 2.79
C LYS A 49 -9.72 -7.98 3.24
N GLU A 50 -10.12 -8.23 4.49
CA GLU A 50 -10.11 -9.57 5.11
C GLU A 50 -11.03 -10.57 4.37
N ASP A 51 -12.11 -10.08 3.74
CA ASP A 51 -13.01 -10.87 2.90
C ASP A 51 -12.46 -11.14 1.48
N GLY A 52 -11.23 -10.70 1.19
CA GLY A 52 -10.60 -10.82 -0.13
C GLY A 52 -11.08 -9.78 -1.15
N THR A 53 -12.01 -8.89 -0.81
CA THR A 53 -12.53 -7.88 -1.73
C THR A 53 -11.64 -6.62 -1.75
N ARG A 54 -11.69 -5.88 -2.87
CA ARG A 54 -11.02 -4.58 -2.98
C ARG A 54 -11.84 -3.51 -2.27
N CYS A 55 -11.17 -2.59 -1.59
CA CYS A 55 -11.81 -1.47 -0.92
C CYS A 55 -12.61 -0.57 -1.86
N ASN A 56 -12.05 -0.26 -3.03
CA ASN A 56 -12.56 0.59 -4.11
C ASN A 56 -13.03 2.00 -3.71
N THR A 57 -12.76 2.44 -2.49
CA THR A 57 -13.14 3.77 -2.00
C THR A 57 -12.29 4.85 -2.66
N SER A 58 -12.92 5.94 -3.09
CA SER A 58 -12.22 7.10 -3.63
C SER A 58 -11.42 7.81 -2.54
N ILE A 59 -10.11 7.94 -2.75
CA ILE A 59 -9.18 8.60 -1.85
C ILE A 59 -8.40 9.69 -2.60
N THR A 60 -7.87 10.66 -1.87
CA THR A 60 -6.95 11.68 -2.41
C THR A 60 -5.56 11.45 -1.81
N TYR A 61 -4.63 12.39 -2.07
CA TYR A 61 -3.32 12.41 -1.42
C TYR A 61 -3.41 12.38 0.12
N ASP A 62 -4.48 12.95 0.70
CA ASP A 62 -4.76 12.91 2.13
C ASP A 62 -5.52 11.63 2.54
N CYS A 63 -4.93 10.48 2.22
CA CYS A 63 -5.53 9.17 2.51
C CYS A 63 -5.29 8.66 3.94
N ALA A 64 -4.62 9.42 4.80
CA ALA A 64 -4.23 8.99 6.15
C ALA A 64 -5.45 8.59 7.00
N ARG A 65 -6.51 9.41 6.96
CA ARG A 65 -7.77 9.13 7.65
C ARG A 65 -8.40 7.84 7.14
N HIS A 66 -8.49 7.69 5.83
CA HIS A 66 -9.06 6.50 5.19
C HIS A 66 -8.31 5.21 5.59
N LEU A 67 -6.98 5.21 5.51
CA LEU A 67 -6.16 4.06 5.91
C LEU A 67 -6.36 3.69 7.39
N GLY A 68 -6.52 4.70 8.25
CA GLY A 68 -6.76 4.50 9.68
C GLY A 68 -8.13 3.90 10.00
N THR A 69 -9.19 4.40 9.35
CA THR A 69 -10.58 4.00 9.61
C THR A 69 -11.00 2.74 8.86
N ALA A 70 -10.62 2.62 7.58
CA ALA A 70 -11.05 1.51 6.72
C ALA A 70 -10.15 0.27 6.83
N HIS A 71 -8.88 0.44 7.21
CA HIS A 71 -7.89 -0.66 7.23
C HIS A 71 -7.18 -0.80 8.58
N GLY A 72 -7.64 -0.12 9.64
CA GLY A 72 -7.10 -0.27 10.99
C GLY A 72 -5.66 0.23 11.15
N ILE A 73 -5.12 1.00 10.21
CA ILE A 73 -3.73 1.48 10.25
C ILE A 73 -3.63 2.71 11.18
N ARG A 74 -4.05 2.58 12.45
CA ARG A 74 -4.04 3.60 13.51
C ARG A 74 -2.70 3.79 14.24
N GLN A 75 -2.15 5.00 14.31
CA GLN A 75 -0.79 5.37 14.78
C GLN A 75 -0.14 4.71 16.05
N LYS A 76 -0.81 3.90 16.87
CA LYS A 76 -0.20 3.29 18.06
C LYS A 76 0.89 2.27 17.65
N GLY A 77 2.13 2.50 18.08
CA GLY A 77 3.31 1.65 17.86
C GLY A 77 4.12 1.97 16.59
N ARG A 78 5.13 2.86 16.69
CA ARG A 78 5.98 3.29 15.55
C ARG A 78 6.79 2.14 14.91
N SER A 79 7.14 1.11 15.69
CA SER A 79 7.99 0.00 15.27
C SER A 79 7.22 -1.17 14.67
N LEU A 80 5.88 -1.13 14.66
CA LEU A 80 5.07 -2.20 14.11
C LEU A 80 5.22 -2.27 12.58
N ARG A 81 5.32 -3.49 12.05
CA ARG A 81 5.23 -3.75 10.62
C ARG A 81 3.77 -4.08 10.29
N VAL A 82 3.23 -3.48 9.25
CA VAL A 82 1.94 -3.83 8.68
C VAL A 82 2.16 -4.41 7.29
N LEU A 83 1.29 -5.32 6.86
CA LEU A 83 1.29 -5.79 5.48
C LEU A 83 0.49 -4.79 4.64
N CYS A 84 1.10 -4.28 3.58
CA CYS A 84 0.38 -3.54 2.56
C CYS A 84 -0.33 -4.53 1.64
N CYS A 85 -1.64 -4.69 1.81
CA CYS A 85 -2.46 -5.58 1.00
C CYS A 85 -2.92 -4.94 -0.32
N TRP A 86 -2.49 -3.72 -0.61
CA TRP A 86 -2.61 -3.14 -1.95
C TRP A 86 -1.45 -3.60 -2.86
N CYS A 87 -0.33 -4.05 -2.30
CA CYS A 87 0.70 -4.73 -3.09
C CYS A 87 0.27 -6.16 -3.43
N SER A 88 0.67 -6.63 -4.60
CA SER A 88 0.62 -8.05 -4.97
C SER A 88 2.03 -8.51 -5.36
N PRO A 89 2.69 -9.38 -4.57
CA PRO A 89 2.24 -9.94 -3.28
C PRO A 89 2.21 -8.90 -2.13
N PRO A 90 1.48 -9.16 -1.02
CA PRO A 90 1.46 -8.27 0.14
C PRO A 90 2.87 -8.00 0.68
N LYS A 91 3.16 -6.71 0.94
CA LYS A 91 4.51 -6.28 1.32
C LYS A 91 4.57 -5.85 2.79
N PRO A 92 5.53 -6.32 3.61
CA PRO A 92 5.71 -5.82 4.97
C PRO A 92 6.33 -4.42 4.95
N ILE A 93 5.68 -3.47 5.62
CA ILE A 93 6.09 -2.06 5.67
C ILE A 93 6.06 -1.60 7.11
N ARG A 94 7.09 -0.86 7.52
CA ARG A 94 7.06 -0.15 8.80
C ARG A 94 5.85 0.78 8.82
N ARG A 95 5.10 0.80 9.92
CA ARG A 95 3.93 1.66 10.09
C ARG A 95 4.18 3.12 9.72
N SER A 96 5.31 3.68 10.18
CA SER A 96 5.73 5.05 9.88
C SER A 96 5.92 5.32 8.37
N GLY A 97 6.17 4.27 7.58
CA GLY A 97 6.37 4.35 6.14
C GLY A 97 5.14 4.00 5.29
N VAL A 98 4.02 3.57 5.87
CA VAL A 98 2.85 3.11 5.11
C VAL A 98 2.23 4.23 4.30
N LEU A 99 1.99 5.39 4.93
CA LEU A 99 1.39 6.52 4.24
C LEU A 99 2.27 6.99 3.07
N ARG A 100 3.58 7.04 3.28
CA ARG A 100 4.55 7.34 2.22
C ARG A 100 4.50 6.30 1.11
N HIS A 101 4.54 5.01 1.47
CA HIS A 101 4.47 3.92 0.52
C HIS A 101 3.22 4.01 -0.35
N VAL A 102 2.04 4.23 0.24
CA VAL A 102 0.79 4.36 -0.51
C VAL A 102 0.86 5.52 -1.49
N ARG A 103 1.30 6.70 -1.04
CA ARG A 103 1.42 7.89 -1.90
C ARG A 103 2.38 7.69 -3.07
N GLU A 104 3.56 7.15 -2.81
CA GLU A 104 4.61 7.02 -3.82
C GLU A 104 4.36 5.84 -4.76
N VAL A 105 3.91 4.70 -4.23
CA VAL A 105 3.78 3.45 -5.01
C VAL A 105 2.40 3.32 -5.66
N HIS A 106 1.33 3.59 -4.90
CA HIS A 106 -0.03 3.33 -5.37
C HIS A 106 -0.68 4.58 -5.98
N LEU A 107 -0.42 5.76 -5.41
CA LEU A 107 -0.92 7.02 -5.98
C LEU A 107 0.03 7.62 -7.03
N LYS A 108 1.22 7.04 -7.22
CA LYS A 108 2.28 7.51 -8.12
C LYS A 108 2.61 9.00 -7.92
N CYS A 109 2.55 9.46 -6.67
CA CYS A 109 2.82 10.84 -6.27
C CYS A 109 4.20 10.90 -5.59
N PRO A 110 5.31 11.06 -6.35
CA PRO A 110 6.62 11.24 -5.77
C PRO A 110 6.70 12.59 -5.02
N ARG A 111 7.60 12.68 -4.04
CA ARG A 111 7.87 13.97 -3.37
C ARG A 111 8.43 14.95 -4.40
N SER A 112 7.84 16.14 -4.49
CA SER A 112 8.52 17.29 -5.07
C SER A 112 9.74 17.56 -4.19
N SER A 113 10.92 17.42 -4.78
CA SER A 113 12.20 17.77 -4.18
C SER A 113 12.50 19.23 -4.42
#